data_AF-A0A5J5A762-F1
#
_entry.id   AF-A0A5J5A762-F1
#
_cell.length_a   1.000
_cell.length_b   1.000
_cell.length_c   1.000
_cell.angle_alpha   90.00
_cell.angle_beta   90.00
_cell.angle_gamma   90.00
#
_symmetry.space_group_name_H-M   'P 1'
#
loop_
_entity.id
_entity.type
_entity.pdbx_description
1 polymer ?
#
loop_
_entity_poly.entity_id
_entity_poly.type
_entity_poly.pdbx_seq_one_letter_code
_entity_poly.pdbx_strand_id
1 'polypeptide(L)'
;MVFLQLPKNFVYLGETKVLAAVYGPKAGTKKNENPEKACIEVIWKPKTGQIGKPEKEYEMILKRTLQSICLLTVNPNTTTSVIVQVVNDDGALLPCAINAACAALVDAGIPLKHLAVAICCCLAESGYVILDPNKLEEQKMKAFVYLVFPNSIHSVLPEGSLQVGGEPVEHGIITSVTHGVMSVDDYLHCLDRGRAPLLRELQQVPIQINVSEIIKSTSVRLLDGFVDLVFEFVDQPLLPSQQSNFAPVEEMGEAILVTNAEGKIPDDFPEGVYIRNGPNPLFGALKSTNSMFGRSSHIWVEGEGMLHALYFNKDSGNWTVFYNNRYVHTETLKIEKERNKPSFLPAIEGDSPAILSAYLLNLLRFGKINKYISNTNVFEHSGKCFSVAENHLPQEIDILSLGTLGNWDVNGAWNQPAFTSHPKKVPGTGELVIMGVDAKKPYLELGVISADGKKLVHKVDLKFNRSTLCHDIGITERYNVLMDFPLTIDIDRLIRGGPLIRYDKEGYARIGVMPRYGDANSIGGLRCNQVVFFIFSIVLRMVMRL
;
A
#
# COMPACT_ATOMS: atom_id res chain seq x y z
N MET A 1 4.28 -37.60 -21.33
CA MET A 1 2.94 -37.55 -20.71
C MET A 1 2.96 -36.43 -19.70
N VAL A 2 2.58 -35.22 -20.13
CA VAL A 2 2.78 -33.96 -19.41
C VAL A 2 1.62 -33.74 -18.45
N PHE A 3 1.83 -33.95 -17.15
CA PHE A 3 0.87 -33.55 -16.13
C PHE A 3 1.06 -32.06 -15.81
N LEU A 4 0.24 -31.22 -16.43
CA LEU A 4 0.09 -29.80 -16.08
C LEU A 4 -0.31 -29.70 -14.60
N GLN A 5 0.59 -29.16 -13.77
CA GLN A 5 0.39 -28.96 -12.34
C GLN A 5 -0.36 -27.64 -12.14
N LEU A 6 -1.63 -27.76 -11.76
CA LEU A 6 -2.60 -26.67 -11.57
C LEU A 6 -2.36 -25.91 -10.26
N PRO A 7 -2.81 -24.65 -10.16
CA PRO A 7 -2.74 -23.89 -8.92
C PRO A 7 -3.57 -24.59 -7.84
N LYS A 8 -2.95 -24.79 -6.67
CA LYS A 8 -3.52 -25.43 -5.50
C LYS A 8 -3.40 -24.42 -4.36
N ASN A 9 -4.51 -23.80 -3.96
CA ASN A 9 -4.51 -22.84 -2.85
C ASN A 9 -4.91 -23.53 -1.55
N PHE A 10 -4.07 -23.38 -0.54
CA PHE A 10 -4.28 -23.88 0.81
C PHE A 10 -4.80 -22.75 1.70
N VAL A 11 -5.94 -22.98 2.33
CA VAL A 11 -6.45 -22.09 3.38
C VAL A 11 -6.54 -22.86 4.69
N TYR A 12 -6.19 -22.15 5.76
CA TYR A 12 -6.14 -22.63 7.13
C TYR A 12 -7.13 -21.82 7.96
N LEU A 13 -7.94 -22.50 8.76
CA LEU A 13 -8.79 -21.90 9.78
C LEU A 13 -8.58 -22.72 11.06
N GLY A 14 -7.75 -22.22 11.98
CA GLY A 14 -7.20 -23.07 13.04
C GLY A 14 -6.41 -24.26 12.47
N GLU A 15 -6.72 -25.47 12.90
CA GLU A 15 -6.14 -26.72 12.37
C GLU A 15 -6.96 -27.33 11.20
N THR A 16 -8.08 -26.73 10.80
CA THR A 16 -8.83 -27.12 9.61
C THR A 16 -8.08 -26.68 8.36
N LYS A 17 -7.86 -27.62 7.44
CA LYS A 17 -7.01 -27.47 6.25
C LYS A 17 -7.79 -27.91 5.03
N VAL A 18 -8.08 -26.95 4.16
CA VAL A 18 -8.81 -27.20 2.91
C VAL A 18 -7.98 -26.70 1.74
N LEU A 19 -7.92 -27.54 0.71
CA LEU A 19 -7.29 -27.22 -0.55
C LEU A 19 -8.38 -26.95 -1.60
N ALA A 20 -8.33 -25.80 -2.25
CA ALA A 20 -9.19 -25.49 -3.39
C ALA A 20 -8.37 -25.35 -4.67
N ALA A 21 -8.92 -25.84 -5.77
CA ALA A 21 -8.33 -25.73 -7.10
C ALA A 21 -9.41 -25.39 -8.12
N VAL A 22 -9.15 -24.40 -8.96
CA VAL A 22 -10.08 -23.92 -9.97
C VAL A 22 -9.58 -24.28 -11.37
N TYR A 23 -10.49 -24.78 -12.19
CA TYR A 23 -10.23 -25.27 -13.54
C TYR A 23 -11.22 -24.62 -14.50
N GLY A 24 -10.80 -23.56 -15.15
CA GLY A 24 -11.68 -22.78 -16.02
C GLY A 24 -11.14 -21.38 -16.21
N PRO A 25 -11.82 -20.57 -17.03
CA PRO A 25 -13.01 -20.92 -17.81
C PRO A 25 -12.65 -21.82 -19.00
N LYS A 26 -13.36 -22.94 -19.18
CA LYS A 26 -13.24 -23.86 -20.33
C LYS A 26 -14.51 -23.82 -21.16
N ALA A 27 -14.46 -24.19 -22.44
CA ALA A 27 -15.66 -24.34 -23.25
C ALA A 27 -16.66 -25.28 -22.55
N GLY A 28 -17.92 -24.87 -22.49
CA GLY A 28 -18.99 -25.61 -21.83
C GLY A 28 -19.20 -26.99 -22.45
N THR A 29 -19.58 -27.97 -21.63
CA THR A 29 -20.07 -29.24 -22.15
C THR A 29 -21.50 -29.07 -22.67
N LYS A 30 -21.97 -29.94 -23.58
CA LYS A 30 -23.37 -29.90 -24.11
C LYS A 30 -24.45 -29.84 -23.02
N LYS A 31 -24.14 -30.24 -21.79
CA LYS A 31 -25.05 -30.21 -20.63
C LYS A 31 -25.05 -28.87 -19.88
N ASN A 32 -23.97 -28.09 -19.98
CA ASN A 32 -23.73 -26.86 -19.22
C ASN A 32 -23.55 -25.64 -20.13
N GLU A 33 -23.84 -25.78 -21.42
CA GLU A 33 -23.83 -24.70 -22.39
C GLU A 33 -24.98 -23.74 -22.07
N ASN A 34 -24.65 -22.47 -21.85
CA ASN A 34 -25.62 -21.43 -21.57
C ASN A 34 -25.14 -20.13 -22.24
N PRO A 35 -25.87 -19.64 -23.26
CA PRO A 35 -25.44 -18.50 -24.06
C PRO A 35 -25.46 -17.17 -23.29
N GLU A 36 -26.09 -17.12 -22.12
CA GLU A 36 -26.20 -15.91 -21.30
C GLU A 36 -25.25 -15.91 -20.10
N LYS A 37 -24.80 -17.09 -19.63
CA LYS A 37 -24.05 -17.23 -18.36
C LYS A 37 -23.00 -18.32 -18.39
N ALA A 38 -21.90 -18.10 -17.70
CA ALA A 38 -20.92 -19.12 -17.34
C ALA A 38 -21.52 -20.11 -16.32
N CYS A 39 -21.14 -21.37 -16.41
CA CYS A 39 -21.50 -22.42 -15.46
C CYS A 39 -20.40 -22.61 -14.41
N ILE A 40 -20.77 -22.69 -13.14
CA ILE A 40 -19.87 -23.09 -12.04
C ILE A 40 -20.20 -24.52 -11.64
N GLU A 41 -19.20 -25.39 -11.66
CA GLU A 41 -19.26 -26.73 -11.09
C GLU A 41 -18.43 -26.77 -9.81
N VAL A 42 -18.91 -27.48 -8.80
CA VAL A 42 -18.17 -27.71 -7.56
C VAL A 42 -18.06 -29.20 -7.36
N ILE A 43 -16.86 -29.67 -6.99
CA ILE A 43 -16.58 -31.07 -6.67
C ILE A 43 -15.98 -31.10 -5.28
N TRP A 44 -16.70 -31.70 -4.33
CA TRP A 44 -16.22 -31.85 -2.95
C TRP A 44 -15.54 -33.20 -2.76
N LYS A 45 -14.30 -33.19 -2.26
CA LYS A 45 -13.53 -34.39 -1.94
C LYS A 45 -13.25 -34.45 -0.43
N PRO A 46 -13.80 -35.44 0.30
CA PRO A 46 -13.54 -35.60 1.72
C PRO A 46 -12.09 -36.06 1.98
N LYS A 47 -11.67 -36.01 3.25
CA LYS A 47 -10.34 -36.47 3.69
C LYS A 47 -10.12 -37.95 3.38
N THR A 48 -11.14 -38.78 3.61
CA THR A 48 -11.13 -40.23 3.37
C THR A 48 -12.52 -40.71 2.95
N GLY A 49 -12.60 -41.66 2.02
CA GLY A 49 -13.86 -42.31 1.63
C GLY A 49 -14.63 -41.60 0.51
N GLN A 50 -15.89 -42.04 0.30
CA GLN A 50 -16.81 -41.45 -0.67
C GLN A 50 -17.62 -40.31 -0.04
N ILE A 51 -18.17 -39.42 -0.88
CA ILE A 51 -18.96 -38.26 -0.45
C ILE A 51 -20.21 -38.74 0.30
N GLY A 52 -20.34 -38.35 1.57
CA GLY A 52 -21.50 -38.63 2.41
C GLY A 52 -22.66 -37.64 2.18
N LYS A 53 -23.70 -37.75 3.00
CA LYS A 53 -24.83 -36.80 2.99
C LYS A 53 -24.42 -35.36 3.34
N PRO A 54 -23.67 -35.09 4.43
CA PRO A 54 -23.31 -33.71 4.80
C PRO A 54 -22.35 -33.08 3.79
N GLU A 55 -21.43 -33.84 3.19
CA GLU A 55 -20.53 -33.31 2.17
C GLU A 55 -21.25 -32.92 0.87
N LYS A 56 -22.32 -33.64 0.50
CA LYS A 56 -23.19 -33.22 -0.63
C LYS A 56 -23.91 -31.91 -0.36
N GLU A 57 -24.32 -31.69 0.89
CA GLU A 57 -24.93 -30.43 1.30
C GLU A 57 -23.91 -29.28 1.22
N TYR A 58 -22.69 -29.49 1.72
CA TYR A 58 -21.59 -28.53 1.59
C TYR A 58 -21.24 -28.21 0.13
N GLU A 59 -21.20 -29.22 -0.74
CA GLU A 59 -20.99 -29.02 -2.18
C GLU A 59 -22.07 -28.12 -2.79
N MET A 60 -23.35 -28.34 -2.45
CA MET A 60 -24.47 -27.55 -2.94
C MET A 60 -24.45 -26.11 -2.42
N ILE A 61 -24.18 -25.93 -1.12
CA ILE A 61 -24.07 -24.59 -0.51
C ILE A 61 -22.93 -23.82 -1.16
N LEU A 62 -21.74 -24.43 -1.24
CA LEU A 62 -20.58 -23.82 -1.86
C LEU A 62 -20.87 -23.44 -3.31
N LYS A 63 -21.49 -24.32 -4.11
CA LYS A 63 -21.87 -24.02 -5.49
C LYS A 63 -22.76 -22.78 -5.58
N ARG A 64 -23.79 -22.67 -4.74
CA ARG A 64 -24.70 -21.51 -4.70
C ARG A 64 -23.97 -20.24 -4.29
N THR A 65 -23.13 -20.30 -3.27
CA THR A 65 -22.31 -19.17 -2.81
C THR A 65 -21.40 -18.67 -3.93
N LEU A 66 -20.69 -19.58 -4.62
CA LEU A 66 -19.78 -19.22 -5.73
C LEU A 66 -20.56 -18.63 -6.93
N GLN A 67 -21.72 -19.18 -7.27
CA GLN A 67 -22.59 -18.63 -8.32
C GLN A 67 -23.09 -17.22 -8.01
N SER A 68 -23.34 -16.92 -6.73
CA SER A 68 -23.77 -15.59 -6.29
C SER A 68 -22.65 -14.56 -6.47
N ILE A 69 -21.42 -14.92 -6.08
CA ILE A 69 -20.26 -14.01 -6.08
C ILE A 69 -19.57 -13.91 -7.44
N CYS A 70 -19.66 -14.89 -8.32
CA CYS A 70 -19.05 -14.83 -9.65
C CYS A 70 -19.86 -13.95 -10.61
N LEU A 71 -19.17 -13.18 -11.46
CA LEU A 71 -19.78 -12.41 -12.54
C LEU A 71 -19.95 -13.31 -13.78
N LEU A 72 -21.02 -14.10 -13.79
CA LEU A 72 -21.25 -15.16 -14.78
C LEU A 72 -21.49 -14.64 -16.21
N THR A 73 -21.76 -13.37 -16.41
CA THR A 73 -22.04 -12.79 -17.74
C THR A 73 -20.79 -12.47 -18.57
N VAL A 74 -19.59 -12.46 -17.97
CA VAL A 74 -18.35 -12.07 -18.67
C VAL A 74 -17.88 -13.15 -19.65
N ASN A 75 -18.17 -14.42 -19.37
CA ASN A 75 -17.71 -15.56 -20.18
C ASN A 75 -18.86 -16.57 -20.43
N PRO A 76 -19.91 -16.22 -21.19
CA PRO A 76 -21.01 -17.14 -21.49
C PRO A 76 -20.51 -18.39 -22.23
N ASN A 77 -21.27 -19.49 -22.16
CA ASN A 77 -20.88 -20.80 -22.70
C ASN A 77 -19.56 -21.38 -22.18
N THR A 78 -19.05 -20.88 -21.04
CA THR A 78 -17.90 -21.48 -20.37
C THR A 78 -18.29 -22.21 -19.09
N THR A 79 -17.50 -23.20 -18.70
CA THR A 79 -17.62 -23.90 -17.42
C THR A 79 -16.33 -23.71 -16.62
N THR A 80 -16.49 -23.37 -15.34
CA THR A 80 -15.41 -23.31 -14.35
C THR A 80 -15.69 -24.35 -13.28
N SER A 81 -14.78 -25.32 -13.15
CA SER A 81 -14.88 -26.37 -12.14
C SER A 81 -14.01 -26.04 -10.94
N VAL A 82 -14.60 -26.00 -9.76
CA VAL A 82 -13.95 -25.75 -8.47
C VAL A 82 -13.88 -27.05 -7.70
N ILE A 83 -12.68 -27.54 -7.43
CA ILE A 83 -12.45 -28.78 -6.69
C ILE A 83 -11.98 -28.42 -5.29
N VAL A 84 -12.71 -28.88 -4.29
CA VAL A 84 -12.35 -28.74 -2.87
C VAL A 84 -11.89 -30.08 -2.35
N GLN A 85 -10.70 -30.13 -1.74
CA GLN A 85 -10.14 -31.30 -1.09
C GLN A 85 -9.91 -30.98 0.38
N VAL A 86 -10.60 -31.72 1.25
CA VAL A 86 -10.39 -31.65 2.70
C VAL A 86 -9.10 -32.39 3.04
N VAL A 87 -8.15 -31.69 3.67
CA VAL A 87 -6.87 -32.26 4.13
C VAL A 87 -6.95 -32.58 5.61
N ASN A 88 -7.48 -31.66 6.39
CA ASN A 88 -7.80 -31.85 7.79
C ASN A 88 -9.10 -31.13 8.15
N ASP A 89 -9.89 -31.76 9.01
CA ASP A 89 -11.16 -31.21 9.50
C ASP A 89 -11.11 -31.19 11.03
N ASP A 90 -10.92 -29.99 11.56
CA ASP A 90 -10.95 -29.68 12.97
C ASP A 90 -11.99 -28.58 13.28
N GLY A 91 -13.15 -28.59 12.59
CA GLY A 91 -14.23 -27.63 12.82
C GLY A 91 -14.30 -26.47 11.81
N ALA A 92 -15.48 -25.86 11.66
CA ALA A 92 -15.76 -24.76 10.73
C ALA A 92 -15.36 -25.07 9.27
N LEU A 93 -15.58 -26.32 8.85
CA LEU A 93 -15.09 -26.87 7.59
C LEU A 93 -15.65 -26.15 6.35
N LEU A 94 -16.96 -25.87 6.33
CA LEU A 94 -17.60 -25.21 5.20
C LEU A 94 -17.14 -23.75 5.03
N PRO A 95 -17.09 -22.91 6.09
CA PRO A 95 -16.46 -21.58 6.00
C PRO A 95 -15.03 -21.62 5.48
N CYS A 96 -14.20 -22.53 6.00
CA CYS A 96 -12.83 -22.70 5.51
C CYS A 96 -12.80 -23.05 4.01
N ALA A 97 -13.71 -23.91 3.54
CA ALA A 97 -13.80 -24.28 2.13
C ALA A 97 -14.30 -23.14 1.23
N ILE A 98 -15.24 -22.31 1.70
CA ILE A 98 -15.73 -21.12 0.97
C ILE A 98 -14.60 -20.11 0.82
N ASN A 99 -13.84 -19.84 1.90
CA ASN A 99 -12.69 -18.95 1.85
C ASN A 99 -11.60 -19.49 0.90
N ALA A 100 -11.31 -20.80 0.96
CA ALA A 100 -10.39 -21.46 0.03
C ALA A 100 -10.82 -21.34 -1.43
N ALA A 101 -12.11 -21.59 -1.71
CA ALA A 101 -12.66 -21.50 -3.05
C ALA A 101 -12.67 -20.07 -3.58
N CYS A 102 -13.01 -19.08 -2.74
CA CYS A 102 -12.97 -17.67 -3.11
C CYS A 102 -11.54 -17.23 -3.46
N ALA A 103 -10.55 -17.57 -2.63
CA ALA A 103 -9.15 -17.32 -2.91
C ALA A 103 -8.68 -18.00 -4.21
N ALA A 104 -9.12 -19.24 -4.45
CA ALA A 104 -8.77 -19.97 -5.66
C ALA A 104 -9.43 -19.42 -6.94
N LEU A 105 -10.63 -18.84 -6.84
CA LEU A 105 -11.26 -18.14 -7.96
C LEU A 105 -10.51 -16.85 -8.31
N VAL A 106 -10.05 -16.10 -7.31
CA VAL A 106 -9.24 -14.90 -7.49
C VAL A 106 -7.91 -15.26 -8.15
N ASP A 107 -7.22 -16.29 -7.64
CA ASP A 107 -5.95 -16.77 -8.19
C ASP A 107 -6.09 -17.30 -9.63
N ALA A 108 -7.24 -17.93 -9.95
CA ALA A 108 -7.55 -18.38 -11.31
C ALA A 108 -8.05 -17.25 -12.24
N GLY A 109 -8.17 -16.00 -11.75
CA GLY A 109 -8.61 -14.86 -12.54
C GLY A 109 -10.07 -14.92 -12.98
N ILE A 110 -10.93 -15.64 -12.24
CA ILE A 110 -12.36 -15.69 -12.51
C ILE A 110 -13.01 -14.38 -12.06
N PRO A 111 -13.72 -13.63 -12.94
CA PRO A 111 -14.37 -12.37 -12.56
C PRO A 111 -15.41 -12.55 -11.44
N LEU A 112 -15.30 -11.74 -10.39
CA LEU A 112 -16.20 -11.75 -9.21
C LEU A 112 -16.92 -10.41 -9.06
N LYS A 113 -18.16 -10.43 -8.58
CA LYS A 113 -18.94 -9.25 -8.16
C LYS A 113 -18.41 -8.66 -6.86
N HIS A 114 -17.99 -9.52 -5.93
CA HIS A 114 -17.37 -9.19 -4.64
C HIS A 114 -16.62 -10.41 -4.10
N LEU A 115 -15.65 -10.19 -3.19
CA LEU A 115 -15.03 -11.30 -2.44
C LEU A 115 -16.00 -11.80 -1.37
N ALA A 116 -15.93 -13.09 -1.04
CA ALA A 116 -16.68 -13.72 0.03
C ALA A 116 -15.75 -14.03 1.21
N VAL A 117 -16.17 -13.62 2.41
CA VAL A 117 -15.54 -14.00 3.68
C VAL A 117 -16.55 -14.80 4.49
N ALA A 118 -16.22 -16.06 4.76
CA ALA A 118 -17.03 -16.97 5.52
C ALA A 118 -16.44 -17.22 6.90
N ILE A 119 -17.30 -17.26 7.91
CA ILE A 119 -16.96 -17.53 9.30
C ILE A 119 -17.96 -18.51 9.91
N CYS A 120 -17.57 -19.17 10.99
CA CYS A 120 -18.47 -19.93 11.85
C CYS A 120 -18.68 -19.20 13.17
N CYS A 121 -19.92 -19.09 13.63
CA CYS A 121 -20.26 -18.59 14.96
C CYS A 121 -20.98 -19.70 15.75
N CYS A 122 -20.41 -20.10 16.88
CA CYS A 122 -21.00 -21.03 17.83
C CYS A 122 -21.60 -20.31 19.02
N LEU A 123 -22.75 -20.79 19.52
CA LEU A 123 -23.36 -20.29 20.74
C LEU A 123 -23.15 -21.27 21.90
N ALA A 124 -22.47 -20.82 22.94
CA ALA A 124 -22.30 -21.57 24.19
C ALA A 124 -23.56 -21.52 25.07
N GLU A 125 -23.74 -22.50 25.95
CA GLU A 125 -24.86 -22.55 26.91
C GLU A 125 -24.91 -21.32 27.82
N SER A 126 -23.76 -20.67 28.04
CA SER A 126 -23.61 -19.43 28.80
C SER A 126 -23.97 -18.16 28.03
N GLY A 127 -24.42 -18.26 26.76
CA GLY A 127 -24.77 -17.13 25.90
C GLY A 127 -23.58 -16.45 25.21
N TYR A 128 -22.36 -16.96 25.39
CA TYR A 128 -21.17 -16.44 24.72
C TYR A 128 -21.06 -16.98 23.28
N VAL A 129 -20.71 -16.10 22.35
CA VAL A 129 -20.44 -16.46 20.94
C VAL A 129 -18.96 -16.72 20.74
N ILE A 130 -18.63 -17.89 20.21
CA ILE A 130 -17.27 -18.31 19.83
C ILE A 130 -17.18 -18.27 18.30
N LEU A 131 -16.11 -17.69 17.77
CA LEU A 131 -15.86 -17.62 16.34
C LEU A 131 -14.88 -18.71 15.93
N ASP A 132 -15.12 -19.31 14.76
CA ASP A 132 -14.27 -20.33 14.13
C ASP A 132 -13.82 -21.43 15.11
N PRO A 133 -14.80 -22.17 15.69
CA PRO A 133 -14.55 -23.18 16.72
C PRO A 133 -13.71 -24.35 16.20
N ASN A 134 -13.00 -25.02 17.10
CA ASN A 134 -12.45 -26.34 16.79
C ASN A 134 -13.55 -27.42 16.80
N LYS A 135 -13.23 -28.64 16.36
CA LYS A 135 -14.22 -29.72 16.21
C LYS A 135 -14.88 -30.14 17.53
N LEU A 136 -14.12 -30.10 18.62
CA LEU A 136 -14.63 -30.42 19.96
C LEU A 136 -15.56 -29.32 20.46
N GLU A 137 -15.28 -28.07 20.16
CA GLU A 137 -16.15 -26.94 20.44
C GLU A 137 -17.42 -27.04 19.60
N GLU A 138 -17.32 -27.20 18.28
CA GLU A 138 -18.48 -27.32 17.38
C GLU A 138 -19.45 -28.44 17.81
N GLN A 139 -18.93 -29.58 18.29
CA GLN A 139 -19.73 -30.71 18.77
C GLN A 139 -20.38 -30.50 20.14
N LYS A 140 -19.81 -29.64 20.99
CA LYS A 140 -20.32 -29.38 22.34
C LYS A 140 -21.37 -28.27 22.39
N MET A 141 -21.50 -27.50 21.32
CA MET A 141 -22.35 -26.31 21.29
C MET A 141 -23.79 -26.64 20.90
N LYS A 142 -24.73 -25.88 21.45
CA LYS A 142 -26.18 -26.08 21.26
C LYS A 142 -26.62 -25.79 19.81
N ALA A 143 -25.99 -24.80 19.19
CA ALA A 143 -26.23 -24.39 17.82
C ALA A 143 -25.03 -23.61 17.28
N PHE A 144 -24.87 -23.62 15.96
CA PHE A 144 -23.87 -22.82 15.26
C PHE A 144 -24.39 -22.33 13.92
N VAL A 145 -23.81 -21.23 13.44
CA VAL A 145 -24.21 -20.61 12.18
C VAL A 145 -22.97 -20.31 11.34
N TYR A 146 -23.05 -20.67 10.06
CA TYR A 146 -22.09 -20.26 9.05
C TYR A 146 -22.59 -18.99 8.38
N LEU A 147 -21.79 -17.94 8.43
CA LEU A 147 -22.13 -16.63 7.87
C LEU A 147 -21.11 -16.28 6.80
N VAL A 148 -21.60 -15.89 5.61
CA VAL A 148 -20.76 -15.47 4.49
C VAL A 148 -21.09 -14.04 4.13
N PHE A 149 -20.10 -13.17 4.20
CA PHE A 149 -20.23 -11.74 3.94
C PHE A 149 -19.51 -11.34 2.64
N PRO A 150 -20.04 -10.34 1.91
CA PRO A 150 -19.29 -9.67 0.87
C PRO A 150 -18.21 -8.76 1.49
N ASN A 151 -17.13 -8.52 0.77
CA ASN A 151 -16.07 -7.57 1.17
C ASN A 151 -16.51 -6.09 1.15
N SER A 152 -17.75 -5.78 0.75
CA SER A 152 -18.34 -4.44 0.85
C SER A 152 -19.69 -4.50 1.58
N ILE A 153 -19.86 -3.69 2.63
CA ILE A 153 -21.11 -3.64 3.43
C ILE A 153 -22.15 -2.68 2.80
N HIS A 154 -21.84 -1.98 1.72
CA HIS A 154 -22.79 -1.08 1.09
C HIS A 154 -23.79 -1.82 0.19
N SER A 155 -25.01 -1.99 0.70
CA SER A 155 -26.21 -2.05 -0.12
C SER A 155 -26.27 -0.82 -1.01
N VAL A 156 -26.04 -1.00 -2.31
CA VAL A 156 -26.30 0.04 -3.31
C VAL A 156 -27.81 0.04 -3.57
N LEU A 157 -28.54 0.88 -2.85
CA LEU A 157 -29.76 1.47 -3.38
C LEU A 157 -29.80 2.96 -2.96
N PRO A 158 -29.82 3.89 -3.93
CA PRO A 158 -30.28 5.24 -3.70
C PRO A 158 -31.76 5.20 -3.31
N GLU A 159 -32.18 6.06 -2.38
CA GLU A 159 -33.59 6.39 -2.22
C GLU A 159 -34.13 6.93 -3.56
N GLY A 160 -34.99 6.16 -4.22
CA GLY A 160 -35.76 6.61 -5.39
C GLY A 160 -35.54 5.82 -6.69
N SER A 161 -36.40 4.82 -6.89
CA SER A 161 -36.95 4.34 -8.18
C SER A 161 -36.01 3.78 -9.28
N LEU A 162 -36.02 2.44 -9.46
CA LEU A 162 -36.86 1.74 -10.45
C LEU A 162 -36.62 0.23 -10.34
N GLN A 163 -37.68 -0.51 -10.06
CA GLN A 163 -37.70 -1.97 -10.02
C GLN A 163 -37.49 -2.55 -11.43
N VAL A 164 -36.50 -3.42 -11.58
CA VAL A 164 -36.55 -4.54 -12.54
C VAL A 164 -35.93 -5.78 -11.88
N GLY A 165 -36.79 -6.69 -11.42
CA GLY A 165 -36.58 -8.14 -11.38
C GLY A 165 -35.27 -8.69 -10.79
N GLY A 166 -35.01 -8.45 -9.51
CA GLY A 166 -34.05 -9.23 -8.72
C GLY A 166 -34.31 -8.98 -7.24
N GLU A 167 -34.48 -10.04 -6.45
CA GLU A 167 -34.77 -9.92 -5.02
C GLU A 167 -33.69 -9.07 -4.30
N PRO A 168 -34.08 -8.12 -3.44
CA PRO A 168 -33.14 -7.32 -2.67
C PRO A 168 -32.42 -8.23 -1.67
N VAL A 169 -31.09 -8.17 -1.64
CA VAL A 169 -30.28 -8.87 -0.64
C VAL A 169 -30.43 -8.15 0.70
N GLU A 170 -31.45 -8.52 1.45
CA GLU A 170 -31.64 -8.12 2.84
C GLU A 170 -30.39 -8.47 3.67
N HIS A 171 -29.85 -7.48 4.38
CA HIS A 171 -28.77 -7.59 5.38
C HIS A 171 -27.34 -7.88 4.89
N GLY A 172 -26.99 -7.78 3.60
CA GLY A 172 -25.58 -7.86 3.18
C GLY A 172 -24.87 -9.17 3.56
N ILE A 173 -25.63 -10.28 3.54
CA ILE A 173 -25.15 -11.65 3.75
C ILE A 173 -25.30 -12.40 2.42
N ILE A 174 -24.27 -13.10 1.98
CA ILE A 174 -24.29 -13.91 0.75
C ILE A 174 -24.92 -15.27 1.02
N THR A 175 -24.59 -15.87 2.16
CA THR A 175 -25.05 -17.21 2.55
C THR A 175 -25.07 -17.28 4.07
N SER A 176 -26.16 -17.83 4.62
CA SER A 176 -26.31 -18.11 6.04
C SER A 176 -26.83 -19.53 6.21
N VAL A 177 -26.16 -20.34 7.01
CA VAL A 177 -26.58 -21.72 7.30
C VAL A 177 -26.53 -21.96 8.80
N THR A 178 -27.70 -22.14 9.41
CA THR A 178 -27.83 -22.40 10.85
C THR A 178 -28.01 -23.90 11.10
N HIS A 179 -27.26 -24.43 12.05
CA HIS A 179 -27.37 -25.80 12.54
C HIS A 179 -27.75 -25.79 14.03
N GLY A 180 -28.68 -26.67 14.40
CA GLY A 180 -29.25 -26.69 15.75
C GLY A 180 -30.36 -25.66 15.95
N VAL A 181 -30.77 -25.46 17.20
CA VAL A 181 -31.86 -24.54 17.57
C VAL A 181 -31.27 -23.23 18.10
N MET A 182 -31.50 -22.15 17.36
CA MET A 182 -31.01 -20.81 17.67
C MET A 182 -32.19 -19.83 17.70
N SER A 183 -32.26 -18.96 18.72
CA SER A 183 -33.25 -17.89 18.74
C SER A 183 -32.89 -16.78 17.74
N VAL A 184 -33.86 -15.94 17.38
CA VAL A 184 -33.60 -14.80 16.47
C VAL A 184 -32.58 -13.83 17.10
N ASP A 185 -32.68 -13.58 18.40
CA ASP A 185 -31.76 -12.69 19.12
C ASP A 185 -30.33 -13.26 19.14
N ASP A 186 -30.20 -14.57 19.36
CA ASP A 186 -28.90 -15.25 19.33
C ASP A 186 -28.29 -15.24 17.92
N TYR A 187 -29.12 -15.38 16.88
CA TYR A 187 -28.69 -15.30 15.49
C TYR A 187 -28.19 -13.89 15.14
N LEU A 188 -28.92 -12.85 15.54
CA LEU A 188 -28.50 -11.46 15.34
C LEU A 188 -27.24 -11.13 16.15
N HIS A 189 -27.10 -11.67 17.36
CA HIS A 189 -25.88 -11.52 18.14
C HIS A 189 -24.68 -12.23 17.46
N CYS A 190 -24.88 -13.42 16.89
CA CYS A 190 -23.88 -14.08 16.06
C CYS A 190 -23.52 -13.25 14.81
N LEU A 191 -24.53 -12.62 14.17
CA LEU A 191 -24.34 -11.77 13.01
C LEU A 191 -23.46 -10.55 13.32
N ASP A 192 -23.75 -9.85 14.41
CA ASP A 192 -23.00 -8.67 14.85
C ASP A 192 -21.58 -9.04 15.27
N ARG A 193 -21.44 -10.13 16.02
CA ARG A 193 -20.13 -10.68 16.41
C ARG A 193 -19.32 -11.15 15.24
N GLY A 194 -19.96 -11.74 14.24
CA GLY A 194 -19.32 -12.20 13.01
C GLY A 194 -18.83 -11.07 12.10
N ARG A 195 -19.49 -9.92 12.15
CA ARG A 195 -19.05 -8.71 11.43
C ARG A 195 -17.90 -7.97 12.11
N ALA A 196 -17.79 -8.06 13.43
CA ALA A 196 -16.77 -7.34 14.19
C ALA A 196 -15.31 -7.71 13.82
N PRO A 197 -14.94 -8.98 13.54
CA PRO A 197 -13.65 -9.35 12.98
C PRO A 197 -13.40 -8.74 11.60
N LEU A 198 -14.41 -8.67 10.72
CA LEU A 198 -14.27 -8.03 9.40
C LEU A 198 -13.87 -6.54 9.51
N LEU A 199 -14.34 -5.87 10.57
CA LEU A 199 -13.98 -4.49 10.91
C LEU A 199 -12.62 -4.36 11.63
N ARG A 200 -12.15 -5.43 12.32
CA ARG A 200 -10.87 -5.46 13.06
C ARG A 200 -9.70 -6.04 12.26
N GLU A 201 -9.93 -6.95 11.32
CA GLU A 201 -8.87 -7.56 10.49
C GLU A 201 -8.35 -6.59 9.43
N LEU A 202 -9.10 -5.55 9.07
CA LEU A 202 -8.55 -4.39 8.37
C LEU A 202 -7.48 -3.64 9.20
N GLN A 203 -7.42 -3.85 10.52
CA GLN A 203 -6.50 -3.16 11.44
C GLN A 203 -5.32 -4.04 11.92
N GLN A 204 -5.32 -5.37 11.71
CA GLN A 204 -4.32 -6.27 12.33
C GLN A 204 -3.83 -7.44 11.46
N VAL A 205 -3.73 -7.31 10.13
CA VAL A 205 -2.87 -8.23 9.36
C VAL A 205 -1.45 -7.66 9.28
N PRO A 206 -0.46 -8.25 9.98
CA PRO A 206 0.92 -8.12 9.56
C PRO A 206 1.03 -8.94 8.27
N ILE A 207 0.91 -8.27 7.13
CA ILE A 207 1.17 -8.88 5.83
C ILE A 207 2.69 -9.07 5.73
N GLN A 208 3.23 -10.09 6.41
CA GLN A 208 4.41 -10.79 5.93
C GLN A 208 3.94 -11.72 4.81
N ILE A 209 3.67 -11.15 3.63
CA ILE A 209 3.72 -11.97 2.43
C ILE A 209 5.21 -12.23 2.22
N ASN A 210 5.64 -13.41 2.64
CA ASN A 210 6.84 -14.00 2.08
C ASN A 210 6.47 -14.30 0.61
N VAL A 211 6.71 -13.34 -0.28
CA VAL A 211 6.57 -13.51 -1.73
C VAL A 211 7.68 -14.50 -2.07
N SER A 212 7.41 -15.80 -1.89
CA SER A 212 8.31 -16.83 -2.38
C SER A 212 8.64 -16.47 -3.83
N GLU A 213 9.92 -16.57 -4.20
CA GLU A 213 10.45 -16.32 -5.56
C GLU A 213 9.80 -17.18 -6.67
N ILE A 214 8.71 -17.89 -6.33
CA ILE A 214 7.95 -18.84 -7.11
C ILE A 214 6.45 -18.42 -7.22
N ILE A 215 6.08 -17.15 -6.97
CA ILE A 215 4.80 -16.62 -7.49
C ILE A 215 5.01 -16.26 -8.97
N LYS A 216 4.59 -17.21 -9.82
CA LYS A 216 4.83 -17.27 -11.27
C LYS A 216 4.54 -15.94 -11.97
N SER A 217 5.42 -15.55 -12.88
CA SER A 217 5.27 -14.44 -13.84
C SER A 217 3.90 -14.39 -14.54
N THR A 218 3.19 -15.52 -14.64
CA THR A 218 1.81 -15.61 -15.13
C THR A 218 0.81 -14.86 -14.25
N SER A 219 0.87 -14.96 -12.92
CA SER A 219 -0.05 -14.26 -12.01
C SER A 219 0.19 -12.75 -12.04
N VAL A 220 1.46 -12.31 -12.09
CA VAL A 220 1.81 -10.89 -12.27
C VAL A 220 1.31 -10.37 -13.61
N ARG A 221 1.44 -11.13 -14.70
CA ARG A 221 0.92 -10.74 -16.02
C ARG A 221 -0.61 -10.64 -16.06
N LEU A 222 -1.32 -11.50 -15.33
CA LEU A 222 -2.77 -11.41 -15.21
C LEU A 222 -3.19 -10.16 -14.43
N LEU A 223 -2.49 -9.87 -13.32
CA LEU A 223 -2.70 -8.64 -12.55
C LEU A 223 -2.37 -7.39 -13.36
N ASP A 224 -1.31 -7.42 -14.17
CA ASP A 224 -0.97 -6.35 -15.10
C ASP A 224 -2.07 -6.16 -16.15
N GLY A 225 -2.57 -7.25 -16.75
CA GLY A 225 -3.68 -7.19 -17.69
C GLY A 225 -4.98 -6.68 -17.06
N PHE A 226 -5.25 -7.03 -15.81
CA PHE A 226 -6.37 -6.48 -15.05
C PHE A 226 -6.21 -4.98 -14.82
N VAL A 227 -5.02 -4.52 -14.40
CA VAL A 227 -4.78 -3.09 -14.19
C VAL A 227 -4.88 -2.32 -15.50
N ASP A 228 -4.30 -2.82 -16.57
CA ASP A 228 -4.38 -2.19 -17.90
C ASP A 228 -5.82 -2.09 -18.43
N LEU A 229 -6.69 -3.02 -18.03
CA LEU A 229 -8.11 -3.00 -18.42
C LEU A 229 -8.96 -2.08 -17.56
N VAL A 230 -8.69 -2.03 -16.24
CA VAL A 230 -9.57 -1.37 -15.24
C VAL A 230 -9.13 0.05 -14.91
N PHE A 231 -7.84 0.36 -15.02
CA PHE A 231 -7.28 1.65 -14.65
C PHE A 231 -6.79 2.39 -15.88
N GLU A 232 -7.45 3.51 -16.17
CA GLU A 232 -7.02 4.43 -17.21
C GLU A 232 -6.02 5.43 -16.61
N PHE A 233 -4.78 5.43 -17.08
CA PHE A 233 -3.80 6.45 -16.74
C PHE A 233 -4.06 7.72 -17.54
N VAL A 234 -4.21 8.84 -16.82
CA VAL A 234 -4.48 10.17 -17.39
C VAL A 234 -3.40 11.14 -16.92
N ASP A 235 -2.86 11.91 -17.87
CA ASP A 235 -1.92 12.98 -17.59
C ASP A 235 -2.61 14.09 -16.82
N GLN A 236 -2.02 14.49 -15.70
CA GLN A 236 -2.51 15.64 -14.96
C GLN A 236 -2.15 16.91 -15.74
N PRO A 237 -3.12 17.81 -15.96
CA PRO A 237 -2.86 19.05 -16.66
C PRO A 237 -1.92 19.93 -15.82
N LEU A 238 -0.83 20.39 -16.43
CA LEU A 238 -0.03 21.48 -15.87
C LEU A 238 -0.85 22.78 -15.98
N LEU A 239 -0.95 23.54 -14.89
CA LEU A 239 -1.56 24.87 -14.95
C LEU A 239 -0.79 25.73 -15.98
N PRO A 240 -1.43 26.70 -16.67
CA PRO A 240 -0.75 27.56 -17.64
C PRO A 240 0.49 28.28 -17.07
N SER A 241 0.49 28.60 -15.77
CA SER A 241 1.65 29.17 -15.05
C SER A 241 2.79 28.17 -14.79
N GLN A 242 2.53 26.88 -14.95
CA GLN A 242 3.46 25.77 -14.68
C GLN A 242 3.98 25.11 -15.97
N GLN A 243 3.32 25.34 -17.11
CA GLN A 243 3.59 24.66 -18.39
C GLN A 243 5.02 24.84 -18.94
N SER A 244 5.76 25.88 -18.53
CA SER A 244 7.13 26.10 -19.03
C SER A 244 8.21 25.56 -18.09
N ASN A 245 8.25 25.99 -16.82
CA ASN A 245 9.37 25.67 -15.92
C ASN A 245 9.19 24.39 -15.07
N PHE A 246 7.98 23.82 -15.00
CA PHE A 246 7.72 22.58 -14.25
C PHE A 246 7.56 21.36 -15.17
N ALA A 247 7.68 21.54 -16.49
CA ALA A 247 7.72 20.43 -17.42
C ALA A 247 8.98 19.59 -17.18
N PRO A 248 8.90 18.26 -17.30
CA PRO A 248 10.07 17.41 -17.16
C PRO A 248 11.08 17.70 -18.27
N VAL A 249 12.35 17.50 -17.94
CA VAL A 249 13.46 17.58 -18.88
C VAL A 249 14.04 16.20 -19.15
N GLU A 250 14.69 16.04 -20.30
CA GLU A 250 15.36 14.81 -20.67
C GLU A 250 16.68 14.63 -19.91
N GLU A 251 17.03 13.36 -19.66
CA GLU A 251 18.34 13.00 -19.12
C GLU A 251 19.41 13.16 -20.21
N MET A 252 20.52 13.80 -19.87
CA MET A 252 21.63 14.06 -20.78
C MET A 252 22.56 12.87 -20.91
N GLY A 253 23.15 12.69 -22.09
CA GLY A 253 24.13 11.63 -22.35
C GLY A 253 25.49 11.88 -21.69
N GLU A 254 26.08 13.05 -21.94
CA GLU A 254 27.38 13.46 -21.40
C GLU A 254 27.28 14.84 -20.76
N ALA A 255 28.20 15.13 -19.84
CA ALA A 255 28.30 16.45 -19.24
C ALA A 255 28.69 17.49 -20.31
N ILE A 256 28.02 18.63 -20.32
CA ILE A 256 28.28 19.71 -21.27
C ILE A 256 29.11 20.82 -20.64
N LEU A 257 30.00 21.40 -21.44
CA LEU A 257 30.73 22.61 -21.05
C LEU A 257 29.78 23.81 -21.09
N VAL A 258 29.72 24.58 -20.00
CA VAL A 258 29.02 25.86 -19.95
C VAL A 258 29.90 26.91 -20.62
N THR A 259 29.55 27.31 -21.84
CA THR A 259 30.35 28.22 -22.67
C THR A 259 29.94 29.68 -22.54
N ASN A 260 28.70 29.95 -22.13
CA ASN A 260 28.16 31.30 -22.03
C ASN A 260 27.93 31.66 -20.56
N ALA A 261 28.85 32.44 -19.99
CA ALA A 261 28.74 32.99 -18.65
C ALA A 261 28.87 34.51 -18.74
N GLU A 262 27.90 35.23 -18.17
CA GLU A 262 27.93 36.68 -18.06
C GLU A 262 28.48 37.10 -16.69
N GLY A 263 29.47 37.98 -16.69
CA GLY A 263 30.21 38.38 -15.48
C GLY A 263 31.46 37.54 -15.22
N LYS A 264 32.02 37.64 -14.01
CA LYS A 264 33.24 36.93 -13.60
C LYS A 264 32.96 36.10 -12.34
N ILE A 265 33.26 34.80 -12.38
CA ILE A 265 33.28 33.96 -11.17
C ILE A 265 34.43 34.45 -10.28
N PRO A 266 34.19 34.74 -8.99
CA PRO A 266 35.23 35.24 -8.09
C PRO A 266 36.48 34.35 -8.07
N ASP A 267 37.66 34.96 -7.98
CA ASP A 267 38.92 34.21 -8.00
C ASP A 267 39.08 33.34 -6.74
N ASP A 268 38.43 33.71 -5.65
CA ASP A 268 38.38 33.00 -4.37
C ASP A 268 37.19 32.05 -4.23
N PHE A 269 36.36 31.89 -5.28
CA PHE A 269 35.29 30.90 -5.28
C PHE A 269 35.87 29.48 -5.12
N PRO A 270 35.27 28.60 -4.33
CA PRO A 270 35.79 27.26 -4.14
C PRO A 270 35.50 26.34 -5.34
N GLU A 271 36.45 25.47 -5.67
CA GLU A 271 36.18 24.33 -6.55
C GLU A 271 35.20 23.37 -5.88
N GLY A 272 34.34 22.75 -6.66
CA GLY A 272 33.35 21.82 -6.13
C GLY A 272 32.14 21.64 -7.02
N VAL A 273 31.10 21.04 -6.45
CA VAL A 273 29.88 20.68 -7.17
C VAL A 273 28.69 21.37 -6.50
N TYR A 274 27.96 22.15 -7.28
CA TYR A 274 26.62 22.58 -6.89
C TYR A 274 25.63 21.56 -7.44
N ILE A 275 24.89 20.88 -6.57
CA ILE A 275 23.92 19.86 -6.94
C ILE A 275 22.54 20.20 -6.39
N ARG A 276 21.52 19.97 -7.20
CA ARG A 276 20.11 20.16 -6.84
C ARG A 276 19.30 18.95 -7.28
N ASN A 277 18.31 18.58 -6.48
CA ASN A 277 17.31 17.57 -6.82
C ASN A 277 15.94 18.20 -7.10
N GLY A 278 15.07 17.46 -7.76
CA GLY A 278 13.68 17.86 -7.97
C GLY A 278 12.86 16.76 -8.62
N PRO A 279 11.52 16.87 -8.56
CA PRO A 279 10.62 15.98 -9.27
C PRO A 279 10.72 16.20 -10.79
N ASN A 280 10.87 15.10 -11.53
CA ASN A 280 10.89 15.08 -12.98
C ASN A 280 10.12 13.83 -13.45
N PRO A 281 8.80 13.92 -13.69
CA PRO A 281 7.99 12.77 -14.07
C PRO A 281 8.53 12.06 -15.33
N LEU A 282 8.84 10.77 -15.22
CA LEU A 282 9.48 10.00 -16.31
C LEU A 282 8.65 9.97 -17.61
N PHE A 283 7.32 9.97 -17.48
CA PHE A 283 6.40 9.86 -18.61
C PHE A 283 5.68 11.18 -18.90
N GLY A 284 6.42 12.29 -18.93
CA GLY A 284 5.95 13.60 -19.41
C GLY A 284 5.09 14.42 -18.45
N ALA A 285 4.32 13.77 -17.58
CA ALA A 285 3.49 14.45 -16.57
C ALA A 285 3.26 13.57 -15.34
N LEU A 286 2.81 14.21 -14.26
CA LEU A 286 2.19 13.49 -13.15
C LEU A 286 0.95 12.74 -13.64
N LYS A 287 0.66 11.59 -13.02
CA LYS A 287 -0.39 10.70 -13.45
C LYS A 287 -1.55 10.72 -12.47
N SER A 288 -2.74 10.58 -13.01
CA SER A 288 -3.94 10.18 -12.27
C SER A 288 -4.48 8.91 -12.89
N THR A 289 -5.24 8.14 -12.13
CA THR A 289 -5.91 6.95 -12.64
C THR A 289 -7.39 7.02 -12.36
N ASN A 290 -8.20 6.78 -13.38
CA ASN A 290 -9.64 6.59 -13.26
C ASN A 290 -9.96 5.10 -13.35
N SER A 291 -10.84 4.62 -12.48
CA SER A 291 -11.25 3.23 -12.45
C SER A 291 -12.66 3.08 -11.90
N MET A 292 -13.19 1.85 -11.91
CA MET A 292 -14.43 1.52 -11.21
C MET A 292 -14.37 1.74 -9.69
N PHE A 293 -13.18 1.87 -9.11
CA PHE A 293 -12.96 2.15 -7.68
C PHE A 293 -12.90 3.66 -7.38
N GLY A 294 -13.05 4.51 -8.39
CA GLY A 294 -12.89 5.96 -8.29
C GLY A 294 -11.58 6.45 -8.91
N ARG A 295 -11.23 7.69 -8.58
CA ARG A 295 -10.04 8.38 -9.07
C ARG A 295 -8.95 8.42 -8.00
N SER A 296 -7.72 8.13 -8.39
CA SER A 296 -6.53 8.43 -7.58
C SER A 296 -5.52 9.23 -8.38
N SER A 297 -4.69 10.05 -7.72
CA SER A 297 -3.80 11.01 -8.35
C SER A 297 -2.50 11.14 -7.58
N HIS A 298 -1.42 11.39 -8.31
CA HIS A 298 -0.19 11.88 -7.70
C HIS A 298 -0.40 13.30 -7.18
N ILE A 299 0.22 13.66 -6.07
CA ILE A 299 0.30 15.04 -5.62
C ILE A 299 1.43 15.79 -6.34
N TRP A 300 1.37 17.12 -6.35
CA TRP A 300 2.29 17.98 -7.11
C TRP A 300 3.78 17.85 -6.74
N VAL A 301 4.12 17.29 -5.57
CA VAL A 301 5.50 17.04 -5.12
C VAL A 301 6.04 15.67 -5.54
N GLU A 302 5.20 14.79 -6.08
CA GLU A 302 5.64 13.49 -6.60
C GLU A 302 6.34 13.65 -7.96
N GLY A 303 6.82 12.53 -8.51
CA GLY A 303 7.66 12.49 -9.70
C GLY A 303 9.07 12.04 -9.35
N GLU A 304 9.73 11.39 -10.29
CA GLU A 304 11.03 10.77 -10.06
C GLU A 304 12.12 11.81 -9.85
N GLY A 305 13.06 11.50 -8.95
CA GLY A 305 14.15 12.39 -8.63
C GLY A 305 15.11 12.55 -9.79
N MET A 306 15.43 13.78 -10.11
CA MET A 306 16.42 14.13 -11.11
C MET A 306 17.42 15.12 -10.54
N LEU A 307 18.68 14.70 -10.57
CA LEU A 307 19.81 15.49 -10.12
C LEU A 307 20.27 16.40 -11.24
N HIS A 308 20.59 17.64 -10.88
CA HIS A 308 21.24 18.62 -11.72
C HIS A 308 22.52 19.06 -11.03
N ALA A 309 23.66 18.91 -11.68
CA ALA A 309 24.95 19.25 -11.11
C ALA A 309 25.71 20.24 -12.00
N LEU A 310 26.32 21.23 -11.35
CA LEU A 310 27.32 22.12 -11.93
C LEU A 310 28.68 21.84 -11.27
N TYR A 311 29.66 21.47 -12.08
CA TYR A 311 31.02 21.16 -11.65
C TYR A 311 31.91 22.37 -11.89
N PHE A 312 32.43 22.97 -10.84
CA PHE A 312 33.33 24.12 -10.90
C PHE A 312 34.76 23.64 -10.70
N ASN A 313 35.55 23.70 -11.78
CA ASN A 313 36.97 23.33 -11.78
C ASN A 313 37.81 24.55 -12.14
N LYS A 314 38.99 24.66 -11.54
CA LYS A 314 39.92 25.76 -11.79
C LYS A 314 41.21 25.23 -12.39
N ASP A 315 41.48 25.57 -13.65
CA ASP A 315 42.74 25.24 -14.32
C ASP A 315 43.52 26.52 -14.64
N SER A 316 44.75 26.60 -14.15
CA SER A 316 45.70 27.68 -14.49
C SER A 316 45.14 29.10 -14.28
N GLY A 317 44.21 29.27 -13.33
CA GLY A 317 43.55 30.54 -13.01
C GLY A 317 42.21 30.78 -13.71
N ASN A 318 41.82 29.94 -14.68
CA ASN A 318 40.56 30.05 -15.40
C ASN A 318 39.53 29.02 -14.90
N TRP A 319 38.29 29.47 -14.75
CA TRP A 319 37.17 28.62 -14.36
C TRP A 319 36.61 27.85 -15.54
N THR A 320 36.44 26.54 -15.36
CA THR A 320 35.72 25.66 -16.28
C THR A 320 34.51 25.09 -15.55
N VAL A 321 33.32 25.27 -16.14
CA VAL A 321 32.06 24.81 -15.54
C VAL A 321 31.41 23.78 -16.44
N PHE A 322 31.09 22.60 -15.89
CA PHE A 322 30.33 21.58 -16.60
C PHE A 322 28.94 21.42 -15.99
N TYR A 323 27.94 21.17 -16.82
CA TYR A 323 26.59 20.83 -16.39
C TYR A 323 26.26 19.38 -16.78
N ASN A 324 25.60 18.66 -15.86
CA ASN A 324 25.04 17.36 -16.15
C ASN A 324 23.71 17.17 -15.39
N ASN A 325 22.87 16.28 -15.90
CA ASN A 325 21.68 15.83 -15.18
C ASN A 325 21.51 14.30 -15.28
N ARG A 326 20.96 13.69 -14.24
CA ARG A 326 20.69 12.25 -14.19
C ARG A 326 19.46 11.96 -13.34
N TYR A 327 18.66 10.99 -13.77
CA TYR A 327 17.67 10.40 -12.88
C TYR A 327 18.35 9.66 -11.74
N VAL A 328 17.74 9.73 -10.57
CA VAL A 328 18.07 8.87 -9.44
C VAL A 328 17.46 7.49 -9.72
N HIS A 329 18.31 6.50 -9.98
CA HIS A 329 17.91 5.19 -10.49
C HIS A 329 17.36 4.29 -9.38
N THR A 330 16.19 4.67 -8.86
CA THR A 330 15.46 3.89 -7.86
C THR A 330 14.97 2.56 -8.43
N GLU A 331 14.73 1.59 -7.56
CA GLU A 331 14.19 0.28 -7.95
C GLU A 331 12.88 0.42 -8.73
N THR A 332 11.99 1.32 -8.31
CA THR A 332 10.70 1.55 -8.96
C THR A 332 10.85 2.29 -10.30
N LEU A 333 11.82 3.19 -10.45
CA LEU A 333 12.15 3.82 -11.74
C LEU A 333 12.62 2.76 -12.75
N LYS A 334 13.50 1.83 -12.33
CA LYS A 334 14.00 0.75 -13.18
C LYS A 334 12.86 -0.12 -13.71
N ILE A 335 11.93 -0.51 -12.84
CA ILE A 335 10.73 -1.29 -13.21
C ILE A 335 9.92 -0.57 -14.30
N GLU A 336 9.67 0.73 -14.15
CA GLU A 336 8.88 1.49 -15.13
C GLU A 336 9.64 1.76 -16.44
N LYS A 337 10.95 2.01 -16.37
CA LYS A 337 11.82 2.10 -17.57
C LYS A 337 11.81 0.79 -18.36
N GLU A 338 11.93 -0.36 -17.69
CA GLU A 338 11.89 -1.69 -18.33
C GLU A 338 10.54 -1.98 -18.99
N ARG A 339 9.44 -1.52 -18.37
CA ARG A 339 8.08 -1.69 -18.89
C ARG A 339 7.69 -0.65 -19.95
N ASN A 340 8.46 0.43 -20.08
CA ASN A 340 8.23 1.56 -20.99
C ASN A 340 6.81 2.16 -20.90
N LYS A 341 6.23 2.16 -19.69
CA LYS A 341 4.92 2.77 -19.41
C LYS A 341 4.73 3.09 -17.91
N PRO A 342 3.87 4.05 -17.57
CA PRO A 342 3.39 4.21 -16.19
C PRO A 342 2.79 2.90 -15.70
N SER A 343 3.26 2.41 -14.55
CA SER A 343 2.88 1.09 -14.04
C SER A 343 2.38 1.14 -12.61
N PHE A 344 2.94 2.02 -11.77
CA PHE A 344 2.47 2.22 -10.41
C PHE A 344 1.20 3.07 -10.39
N LEU A 345 0.16 2.54 -9.73
CA LEU A 345 -1.08 3.30 -9.52
C LEU A 345 -0.84 4.40 -8.48
N PRO A 346 -1.23 5.66 -8.75
CA PRO A 346 -1.18 6.72 -7.77
C PRO A 346 -1.98 6.36 -6.52
N ALA A 347 -1.45 6.66 -5.33
CA ALA A 347 -2.05 6.18 -4.09
C ALA A 347 -1.88 7.15 -2.91
N ILE A 348 -1.85 8.46 -3.20
CA ILE A 348 -1.75 9.51 -2.18
C ILE A 348 -3.02 10.34 -2.12
N GLU A 349 -3.50 10.87 -3.25
CA GLU A 349 -4.68 11.72 -3.34
C GLU A 349 -5.79 11.05 -4.15
N GLY A 350 -7.05 11.28 -3.77
CA GLY A 350 -8.23 10.79 -4.46
C GLY A 350 -9.21 10.02 -3.59
N ASP A 351 -10.07 9.24 -4.24
CA ASP A 351 -11.13 8.45 -3.62
C ASP A 351 -10.53 7.30 -2.81
N SER A 352 -11.03 7.08 -1.60
CA SER A 352 -10.46 6.07 -0.70
C SER A 352 -10.44 4.65 -1.27
N PRO A 353 -11.50 4.15 -1.95
CA PRO A 353 -11.46 2.82 -2.55
C PRO A 353 -10.42 2.70 -3.67
N ALA A 354 -10.19 3.77 -4.45
CA ALA A 354 -9.15 3.80 -5.48
C ALA A 354 -7.75 3.74 -4.85
N ILE A 355 -7.49 4.52 -3.79
CA ILE A 355 -6.19 4.50 -3.09
C ILE A 355 -5.92 3.12 -2.44
N LEU A 356 -6.90 2.54 -1.75
CA LEU A 356 -6.75 1.21 -1.13
C LEU A 356 -6.51 0.12 -2.18
N SER A 357 -7.19 0.20 -3.33
CA SER A 357 -6.99 -0.71 -4.45
C SER A 357 -5.60 -0.54 -5.06
N ALA A 358 -5.13 0.71 -5.22
CA ALA A 358 -3.79 1.02 -5.69
C ALA A 358 -2.72 0.44 -4.74
N TYR A 359 -2.88 0.57 -3.42
CA TYR A 359 -1.96 -0.04 -2.44
C TYR A 359 -1.87 -1.56 -2.60
N LEU A 360 -3.01 -2.24 -2.68
CA LEU A 360 -3.05 -3.68 -2.83
C LEU A 360 -2.43 -4.13 -4.16
N LEU A 361 -2.83 -3.52 -5.27
CA LEU A 361 -2.39 -3.91 -6.61
C LEU A 361 -0.92 -3.56 -6.86
N ASN A 362 -0.41 -2.44 -6.34
CA ASN A 362 1.02 -2.14 -6.39
C ASN A 362 1.81 -3.16 -5.56
N LEU A 363 1.34 -3.49 -4.34
CA LEU A 363 2.00 -4.49 -3.50
C LEU A 363 2.04 -5.87 -4.16
N LEU A 364 0.92 -6.33 -4.74
CA LEU A 364 0.86 -7.64 -5.39
C LEU A 364 1.68 -7.74 -6.69
N ARG A 365 1.82 -6.64 -7.44
CA ARG A 365 2.55 -6.62 -8.71
C ARG A 365 4.05 -6.37 -8.54
N PHE A 366 4.43 -5.55 -7.57
CA PHE A 366 5.80 -5.05 -7.42
C PHE A 366 6.43 -5.34 -6.06
N GLY A 367 5.66 -5.81 -5.08
CA GLY A 367 6.11 -5.92 -3.70
C GLY A 367 6.28 -4.55 -3.01
N LYS A 368 5.82 -3.46 -3.63
CA LYS A 368 5.95 -2.08 -3.13
C LYS A 368 4.60 -1.38 -3.20
N ILE A 369 4.25 -0.61 -2.17
CA ILE A 369 2.98 0.10 -2.13
C ILE A 369 3.02 1.37 -3.01
N ASN A 370 4.12 2.12 -2.93
CA ASN A 370 4.32 3.39 -3.60
C ASN A 370 5.64 3.40 -4.37
N LYS A 371 5.79 4.36 -5.30
CA LYS A 371 7.04 4.63 -6.00
C LYS A 371 8.09 5.19 -5.05
N TYR A 372 9.34 4.78 -5.22
CA TYR A 372 10.49 5.39 -4.56
C TYR A 372 10.96 6.57 -5.40
N ILE A 373 10.62 7.78 -4.95
CA ILE A 373 10.78 8.99 -5.77
C ILE A 373 12.16 9.62 -5.62
N SER A 374 12.74 9.66 -4.41
CA SER A 374 14.07 10.23 -4.14
C SER A 374 14.32 11.61 -4.80
N ASN A 375 13.34 12.52 -4.72
CA ASN A 375 13.30 13.77 -5.50
C ASN A 375 13.45 15.05 -4.67
N THR A 376 13.52 14.94 -3.34
CA THR A 376 13.25 16.07 -2.46
C THR A 376 14.51 16.84 -2.09
N ASN A 377 15.61 16.14 -1.81
CA ASN A 377 16.86 16.77 -1.39
C ASN A 377 18.10 15.98 -1.80
N VAL A 378 19.27 16.62 -1.74
CA VAL A 378 20.59 16.00 -1.76
C VAL A 378 21.36 16.46 -0.53
N PHE A 379 22.05 15.55 0.15
CA PHE A 379 22.90 15.91 1.29
C PHE A 379 24.22 15.12 1.30
N GLU A 380 25.23 15.70 1.93
CA GLU A 380 26.52 15.05 2.20
C GLU A 380 26.54 14.54 3.64
N HIS A 381 27.03 13.31 3.84
CA HIS A 381 27.41 12.82 5.16
C HIS A 381 28.57 11.83 5.05
N SER A 382 29.59 12.01 5.89
CA SER A 382 30.79 11.16 5.93
C SER A 382 31.49 10.98 4.56
N GLY A 383 31.57 12.04 3.76
CA GLY A 383 32.22 12.06 2.45
C GLY A 383 31.41 11.39 1.34
N LYS A 384 30.15 11.03 1.60
CA LYS A 384 29.22 10.43 0.64
C LYS A 384 28.05 11.37 0.39
N CYS A 385 27.54 11.35 -0.83
CA CYS A 385 26.38 12.13 -1.23
C CYS A 385 25.16 11.23 -1.35
N PHE A 386 24.01 11.71 -0.88
CA PHE A 386 22.76 10.97 -0.90
C PHE A 386 21.64 11.81 -1.49
N SER A 387 20.83 11.19 -2.34
CA SER A 387 19.53 11.70 -2.76
C SER A 387 18.44 11.11 -1.87
N VAL A 388 17.43 11.89 -1.50
CA VAL A 388 16.41 11.44 -0.54
C VAL A 388 15.03 12.03 -0.82
N ALA A 389 14.00 11.26 -0.45
CA ALA A 389 12.62 11.69 -0.28
C ALA A 389 12.01 10.98 0.93
N GLU A 390 10.91 11.52 1.46
CA GLU A 390 10.35 11.11 2.76
C GLU A 390 9.86 9.66 2.80
N ASN A 391 9.58 9.06 1.64
CA ASN A 391 8.87 7.79 1.51
C ASN A 391 9.78 6.57 1.31
N HIS A 392 11.11 6.74 1.30
CA HIS A 392 12.07 5.66 1.14
C HIS A 392 13.44 5.99 1.75
N LEU A 393 14.31 5.00 1.85
CA LEU A 393 15.71 5.17 2.25
C LEU A 393 16.49 6.11 1.30
N PRO A 394 17.47 6.86 1.80
CA PRO A 394 18.36 7.66 0.97
C PRO A 394 19.13 6.78 -0.02
N GLN A 395 19.36 7.30 -1.22
CA GLN A 395 20.13 6.65 -2.26
C GLN A 395 21.50 7.29 -2.37
N GLU A 396 22.55 6.51 -2.17
CA GLU A 396 23.94 6.96 -2.36
C GLU A 396 24.18 7.26 -3.83
N ILE A 397 24.77 8.43 -4.10
CA ILE A 397 25.06 8.94 -5.43
C ILE A 397 26.57 9.14 -5.56
N ASP A 398 27.13 8.66 -6.67
CA ASP A 398 28.46 9.04 -7.08
C ASP A 398 28.43 10.49 -7.60
N ILE A 399 29.08 11.41 -6.91
CA ILE A 399 28.95 12.85 -7.20
C ILE A 399 29.53 13.24 -8.58
N LEU A 400 30.48 12.46 -9.11
CA LEU A 400 31.15 12.74 -10.37
C LEU A 400 30.32 12.30 -11.58
N SER A 401 29.76 11.09 -11.54
CA SER A 401 28.94 10.53 -12.62
C SER A 401 27.44 10.79 -12.46
N LEU A 402 27.01 11.18 -11.26
CA LEU A 402 25.62 11.19 -10.79
C LEU A 402 24.94 9.81 -10.81
N GLY A 403 25.74 8.74 -10.89
CA GLY A 403 25.25 7.36 -10.84
C GLY A 403 24.72 7.00 -9.46
N THR A 404 23.62 6.24 -9.43
CA THR A 404 23.04 5.73 -8.18
C THR A 404 23.72 4.43 -7.76
N LEU A 405 24.30 4.40 -6.57
CA LEU A 405 25.09 3.28 -6.05
C LEU A 405 24.27 2.29 -5.23
N GLY A 406 23.34 2.75 -4.40
CA GLY A 406 22.50 1.89 -3.57
C GLY A 406 21.71 2.61 -2.49
N ASN A 407 20.88 1.88 -1.74
CA ASN A 407 20.16 2.45 -0.60
C ASN A 407 21.06 2.47 0.65
N TRP A 408 20.89 3.47 1.51
CA TRP A 408 21.62 3.59 2.77
C TRP A 408 20.67 3.38 3.97
N ASP A 409 20.82 2.22 4.62
CA ASP A 409 20.04 1.79 5.79
C ASP A 409 20.85 1.81 7.11
N VAL A 410 22.02 2.46 7.08
CA VAL A 410 22.94 2.55 8.22
C VAL A 410 23.36 1.16 8.72
N ASN A 411 23.79 0.28 7.81
CA ASN A 411 24.16 -1.11 8.09
C ASN A 411 23.01 -1.91 8.71
N GLY A 412 21.79 -1.70 8.22
CA GLY A 412 20.57 -2.32 8.71
C GLY A 412 20.05 -1.79 10.06
N ALA A 413 20.73 -0.81 10.67
CA ALA A 413 20.29 -0.24 11.95
C ALA A 413 19.05 0.64 11.81
N TRP A 414 18.84 1.25 10.64
CA TRP A 414 17.62 1.97 10.31
C TRP A 414 16.64 1.06 9.56
N ASN A 415 15.67 0.52 10.29
CA ASN A 415 14.68 -0.43 9.77
C ASN A 415 13.30 0.21 9.50
N GLN A 416 13.23 1.54 9.45
CA GLN A 416 12.01 2.25 9.04
C GLN A 416 11.99 2.42 7.52
N PRO A 417 10.80 2.32 6.88
CA PRO A 417 10.68 2.56 5.46
C PRO A 417 10.90 4.04 5.10
N ALA A 418 10.56 4.95 6.02
CA ALA A 418 10.67 6.39 5.83
C ALA A 418 12.00 6.96 6.38
N PHE A 419 12.51 7.98 5.70
CA PHE A 419 13.68 8.75 6.10
C PHE A 419 13.45 10.21 5.73
N THR A 420 13.72 11.14 6.65
CA THR A 420 13.49 12.57 6.41
C THR A 420 14.30 13.08 5.23
N SER A 421 13.68 13.90 4.37
CA SER A 421 14.39 14.62 3.32
C SER A 421 15.28 15.76 3.84
N HIS A 422 15.15 16.12 5.13
CA HIS A 422 15.88 17.23 5.75
C HIS A 422 16.73 16.78 6.95
N PRO A 423 17.65 15.82 6.78
CA PRO A 423 18.53 15.43 7.86
C PRO A 423 19.45 16.60 8.22
N LYS A 424 19.77 16.76 9.51
CA LYS A 424 20.56 17.90 9.99
C LYS A 424 21.88 17.43 10.59
N LYS A 425 22.99 17.95 10.06
CA LYS A 425 24.33 17.72 10.60
C LYS A 425 24.54 18.58 11.83
N VAL A 426 24.93 17.95 12.93
CA VAL A 426 25.14 18.61 14.21
C VAL A 426 26.44 19.41 14.17
N PRO A 427 26.42 20.72 14.44
CA PRO A 427 27.65 21.52 14.54
C PRO A 427 28.59 20.95 15.61
N GLY A 428 29.89 20.90 15.30
CA GLY A 428 30.92 20.40 16.21
C GLY A 428 31.11 18.88 16.18
N THR A 429 30.07 18.08 16.45
CA THR A 429 30.19 16.60 16.47
C THR A 429 30.21 15.98 15.08
N GLY A 430 29.56 16.61 14.11
CA GLY A 430 29.40 16.08 12.75
C GLY A 430 28.42 14.93 12.65
N GLU A 431 27.72 14.56 13.72
CA GLU A 431 26.65 13.56 13.70
C GLU A 431 25.47 14.03 12.83
N LEU A 432 24.67 13.09 12.33
CA LEU A 432 23.51 13.39 11.50
C LEU A 432 22.22 13.02 12.23
N VAL A 433 21.33 13.99 12.42
CA VAL A 433 20.01 13.78 13.02
C VAL A 433 19.02 13.51 11.91
N ILE A 434 18.26 12.42 12.08
CA ILE A 434 17.30 11.91 11.11
C ILE A 434 15.95 11.67 11.80
N MET A 435 14.89 11.56 11.01
CA MET A 435 13.57 11.19 11.47
C MET A 435 12.87 10.30 10.44
N GLY A 436 11.99 9.41 10.88
CA GLY A 436 11.09 8.65 10.01
C GLY A 436 9.65 8.87 10.46
N VAL A 437 8.78 9.19 9.51
CA VAL A 437 7.34 9.34 9.72
C VAL A 437 6.61 8.24 8.98
N ASP A 438 5.75 7.50 9.69
CA ASP A 438 4.94 6.44 9.10
C ASP A 438 3.46 6.65 9.44
N ALA A 439 2.59 6.20 8.55
CA ALA A 439 1.14 6.15 8.77
C ALA A 439 0.73 5.07 9.79
N LYS A 440 1.64 4.15 10.16
CA LYS A 440 1.49 3.14 11.21
C LYS A 440 2.42 3.41 12.39
N LYS A 441 2.11 2.84 13.56
CA LYS A 441 3.00 2.96 14.73
C LYS A 441 4.28 2.14 14.52
N PRO A 442 5.46 2.65 14.96
CA PRO A 442 5.68 3.96 15.56
C PRO A 442 5.54 5.11 14.54
N TYR A 443 4.70 6.12 14.84
CA TYR A 443 4.37 7.16 13.86
C TYR A 443 5.51 8.12 13.58
N LEU A 444 6.40 8.34 14.56
CA LEU A 444 7.56 9.20 14.41
C LEU A 444 8.71 8.65 15.24
N GLU A 445 9.76 8.22 14.55
CA GLU A 445 11.03 7.81 15.16
C GLU A 445 12.12 8.84 14.86
N LEU A 446 12.96 9.10 15.85
CA LEU A 446 14.15 9.93 15.70
C LEU A 446 15.42 9.07 15.77
N GLY A 447 16.38 9.38 14.92
CA GLY A 447 17.68 8.74 14.89
C GLY A 447 18.83 9.75 14.94
N VAL A 448 19.96 9.33 15.49
CA VAL A 448 21.24 10.06 15.39
C VAL A 448 22.28 9.10 14.83
N ILE A 449 22.89 9.47 13.72
CA ILE A 449 23.95 8.70 13.05
C ILE A 449 25.29 9.31 13.41
N SER A 450 26.30 8.45 13.66
CA SER A 450 27.68 8.86 13.90
C SER A 450 28.26 9.68 12.75
N ALA A 451 29.26 10.51 13.05
CA ALA A 451 29.92 11.38 12.07
C ALA A 451 30.59 10.61 10.91
N ASP A 452 30.98 9.36 11.13
CA ASP A 452 31.52 8.45 10.10
C ASP A 452 30.44 7.70 9.30
N GLY A 453 29.16 7.95 9.59
CA GLY A 453 28.02 7.35 8.89
C GLY A 453 27.81 5.86 9.16
N LYS A 454 28.56 5.22 10.07
CA LYS A 454 28.56 3.76 10.24
C LYS A 454 27.59 3.25 11.29
N LYS A 455 27.19 4.07 12.27
CA LYS A 455 26.40 3.62 13.41
C LYS A 455 25.22 4.55 13.66
N LEU A 456 24.07 3.95 13.93
CA LEU A 456 22.95 4.65 14.55
C LEU A 456 23.22 4.70 16.06
N VAL A 457 23.74 5.83 16.55
CA VAL A 457 24.17 6.00 17.95
C VAL A 457 22.99 6.27 18.89
N HIS A 458 21.86 6.71 18.35
CA HIS A 458 20.61 6.85 19.08
C HIS A 458 19.44 6.54 18.18
N LYS A 459 18.43 5.86 18.71
CA LYS A 459 17.16 5.60 18.04
C LYS A 459 16.05 5.61 19.07
N VAL A 460 14.98 6.36 18.82
CA VAL A 460 13.86 6.44 19.75
C VAL A 460 12.52 6.61 19.02
N ASP A 461 11.53 5.83 19.45
CA ASP A 461 10.11 6.05 19.16
C ASP A 461 9.57 7.14 20.09
N LEU A 462 9.12 8.26 19.51
CA LEU A 462 8.65 9.42 20.27
C LEU A 462 7.20 9.29 20.77
N LYS A 463 6.54 8.14 20.54
CA LYS A 463 5.21 7.81 21.06
C LYS A 463 4.14 8.86 20.72
N PHE A 464 4.23 9.45 19.52
CA PHE A 464 3.20 10.36 19.03
C PHE A 464 1.84 9.63 18.98
N ASN A 465 0.76 10.36 19.27
CA ASN A 465 -0.60 9.80 19.26
C ASN A 465 -1.22 9.75 17.86
N ARG A 466 -0.64 10.46 16.89
CA ARG A 466 -1.07 10.56 15.50
C ARG A 466 0.14 10.61 14.57
N SER A 467 -0.01 10.18 13.33
CA SER A 467 0.98 10.44 12.28
C SER A 467 0.79 11.86 11.75
N THR A 468 1.69 12.74 12.17
CA THR A 468 1.77 14.12 11.66
C THR A 468 2.76 14.13 10.49
N LEU A 469 2.41 14.81 9.40
CA LEU A 469 3.32 15.01 8.29
C LEU A 469 4.37 16.05 8.69
N CYS A 470 5.45 15.57 9.31
CA CYS A 470 6.59 16.38 9.75
C CYS A 470 7.67 16.37 8.67
N HIS A 471 7.66 17.38 7.79
CA HIS A 471 8.60 17.46 6.66
C HIS A 471 10.04 17.74 7.09
N ASP A 472 10.23 18.62 8.07
CA ASP A 472 11.53 19.15 8.48
C ASP A 472 11.73 19.01 10.00
N ILE A 473 12.98 18.95 10.43
CA ILE A 473 13.37 18.83 11.84
C ILE A 473 14.40 19.90 12.18
N GLY A 474 14.23 20.53 13.35
CA GLY A 474 15.15 21.54 13.82
C GLY A 474 16.18 20.93 14.75
N ILE A 475 17.38 21.48 14.72
CA ILE A 475 18.40 21.10 15.68
C ILE A 475 19.08 22.34 16.24
N THR A 476 19.46 22.26 17.50
CA THR A 476 20.43 23.17 18.15
C THR A 476 21.65 22.37 18.55
N GLU A 477 22.64 22.98 19.21
CA GLU A 477 23.78 22.23 19.77
C GLU A 477 23.34 21.11 20.73
N ARG A 478 22.22 21.29 21.45
CA ARG A 478 21.81 20.37 22.53
C ARG A 478 20.45 19.70 22.34
N TYR A 479 19.60 20.23 21.46
CA TYR A 479 18.21 19.82 21.35
C TYR A 479 17.78 19.50 19.91
N ASN A 480 16.86 18.55 19.78
CA ASN A 480 15.99 18.35 18.65
C ASN A 480 14.74 19.23 18.82
N VAL A 481 14.30 19.88 17.74
CA VAL A 481 13.08 20.69 17.68
C VAL A 481 12.12 20.02 16.70
N LEU A 482 11.04 19.49 17.25
CA LEU A 482 10.07 18.64 16.57
C LEU A 482 8.79 19.43 16.31
N MET A 483 8.23 19.29 15.12
CA MET A 483 7.03 20.02 14.73
C MET A 483 5.85 19.07 14.60
N ASP A 484 4.83 19.26 15.46
CA ASP A 484 3.58 18.51 15.43
C ASP A 484 2.48 19.43 14.92
N PHE A 485 2.24 19.38 13.60
CA PHE A 485 1.23 20.17 12.93
C PHE A 485 -0.04 19.34 12.67
N PRO A 486 -1.21 19.98 12.54
CA PRO A 486 -2.47 19.28 12.33
C PRO A 486 -2.65 18.80 10.87
N LEU A 487 -1.57 18.62 10.10
CA LEU A 487 -1.58 17.90 8.84
C LEU A 487 -1.23 16.43 9.12
N THR A 488 -2.18 15.53 8.91
CA THR A 488 -2.08 14.13 9.38
C THR A 488 -2.21 13.12 8.26
N ILE A 489 -1.46 12.02 8.36
CA ILE A 489 -1.63 10.82 7.53
C ILE A 489 -2.41 9.80 8.35
N ASP A 490 -3.51 9.26 7.83
CA ASP A 490 -4.40 8.42 8.63
C ASP A 490 -5.03 7.31 7.77
N ILE A 491 -4.57 6.07 8.00
CA ILE A 491 -5.08 4.88 7.31
C ILE A 491 -6.50 4.54 7.78
N ASP A 492 -6.83 4.73 9.05
CA ASP A 492 -8.18 4.46 9.56
C ASP A 492 -9.19 5.43 8.94
N ARG A 493 -8.80 6.70 8.76
CA ARG A 493 -9.60 7.68 8.01
C ARG A 493 -9.78 7.27 6.56
N LEU A 494 -8.73 6.75 5.92
CA LEU A 494 -8.80 6.23 4.56
C LEU A 494 -9.81 5.06 4.46
N ILE A 495 -9.72 4.09 5.37
CA ILE A 495 -10.63 2.93 5.42
C ILE A 495 -12.10 3.36 5.60
N ARG A 496 -12.35 4.45 6.35
CA ARG A 496 -13.69 5.01 6.57
C ARG A 496 -14.21 5.87 5.41
N GLY A 497 -13.52 5.92 4.27
CA GLY A 497 -13.93 6.69 3.09
C GLY A 497 -13.48 8.15 3.10
N GLY A 498 -12.55 8.54 3.99
CA GLY A 498 -11.93 9.86 4.01
C GLY A 498 -10.59 9.93 3.25
N PRO A 499 -10.02 11.12 3.07
CA PRO A 499 -8.73 11.29 2.40
C PRO A 499 -7.57 10.78 3.26
N LEU A 500 -6.53 10.22 2.64
CA LEU A 500 -5.33 9.71 3.33
C LEU A 500 -4.61 10.83 4.09
N ILE A 501 -4.40 11.97 3.44
CA ILE A 501 -3.77 13.16 4.03
C ILE A 501 -4.85 14.22 4.23
N ARG A 502 -4.92 14.80 5.43
CA ARG A 502 -5.90 15.84 5.76
C ARG A 502 -5.33 16.85 6.73
N TYR A 503 -5.59 18.12 6.43
CA TYR A 503 -5.40 19.21 7.36
C TYR A 503 -6.61 19.32 8.30
N ASP A 504 -6.38 19.18 9.60
CA ASP A 504 -7.38 19.34 10.64
C ASP A 504 -7.39 20.79 11.14
N LYS A 505 -8.39 21.57 10.69
CA LYS A 505 -8.49 23.00 11.02
C LYS A 505 -8.68 23.27 12.51
N GLU A 506 -9.30 22.34 13.24
CA GLU A 506 -9.55 22.45 14.68
C GLU A 506 -8.39 21.86 15.51
N GLY A 507 -7.47 21.17 14.84
CA GLY A 507 -6.31 20.55 15.45
C GLY A 507 -5.29 21.56 16.00
N TYR A 508 -4.56 21.16 17.03
CA TYR A 508 -3.49 21.97 17.58
C TYR A 508 -2.18 21.83 16.78
N ALA A 509 -1.33 22.85 16.90
CA ALA A 509 0.08 22.82 16.53
C ALA A 509 0.95 22.87 17.79
N ARG A 510 2.04 22.09 17.84
CA ARG A 510 3.01 22.10 18.94
C ARG A 510 4.43 22.08 18.41
N ILE A 511 5.31 22.73 19.16
CA ILE A 511 6.75 22.59 18.98
C ILE A 511 7.28 21.82 20.21
N GLY A 512 7.80 20.63 19.95
CA GLY A 512 8.48 19.80 20.95
C GLY A 512 9.97 20.11 20.97
N VAL A 513 10.54 20.32 22.15
CA VAL A 513 11.98 20.47 22.34
C VAL A 513 12.46 19.28 23.16
N MET A 514 13.38 18.49 22.59
CA MET A 514 13.88 17.25 23.19
C MET A 514 15.41 17.31 23.25
N PRO A 515 16.06 16.95 24.37
CA PRO A 515 17.52 16.77 24.39
C PRO A 515 17.97 15.83 23.26
N ARG A 516 19.19 16.03 22.73
CA ARG A 516 19.69 15.29 21.54
C ARG A 516 19.47 13.77 21.65
N TYR A 517 19.85 13.20 22.79
CA TYR A 517 19.78 11.78 23.11
C TYR A 517 18.64 11.47 24.11
N GLY A 518 17.66 12.36 24.22
CA GLY A 518 16.50 12.17 25.08
C GLY A 518 15.55 11.08 24.57
N ASP A 519 14.59 10.74 25.42
CA ASP A 519 13.51 9.81 25.11
C ASP A 519 12.15 10.53 24.94
N ALA A 520 11.07 9.77 24.70
CA ALA A 520 9.72 10.31 24.58
C ALA A 520 9.26 11.10 25.83
N ASN A 521 9.75 10.76 27.03
CA ASN A 521 9.41 11.46 28.27
C ASN A 521 10.20 12.76 28.44
N SER A 522 11.28 12.92 27.68
CA SER A 522 12.18 14.07 27.74
C SER A 522 11.71 15.26 26.89
N ILE A 523 10.60 15.12 26.17
CA ILE A 523 10.07 16.17 25.27
C ILE A 523 9.37 17.26 26.11
N GLY A 524 10.01 18.43 26.19
CA GLY A 524 9.38 19.65 26.71
C GLY A 524 8.51 20.30 25.63
N GLY A 525 7.21 20.47 25.91
CA GLY A 525 6.27 21.03 24.95
C GLY A 525 6.05 22.53 25.12
N LEU A 526 6.21 23.30 24.04
CA LEU A 526 5.64 24.64 23.91
C LEU A 526 4.32 24.51 23.10
N ARG A 527 3.19 24.87 23.72
CA ARG A 527 1.91 24.95 23.02
C ARG A 527 1.82 26.30 22.32
N CYS A 528 1.66 26.29 21.00
CA CYS A 528 1.33 27.49 20.24
C CYS A 528 -0.20 27.59 20.15
N ASN A 529 -0.81 28.53 20.88
CA ASN A 529 -2.24 28.81 20.75
C ASN A 529 -2.51 29.43 19.37
N GLN A 530 -3.53 28.90 18.68
CA GLN A 530 -4.10 29.35 17.38
C GLN A 530 -3.38 30.53 16.71
N VAL A 531 -2.24 30.24 16.10
CA VAL A 531 -1.69 31.03 15.01
C VAL A 531 -1.33 30.02 13.92
N VAL A 532 -1.97 30.14 12.76
CA VAL A 532 -1.74 29.25 11.62
C VAL A 532 -0.32 29.52 11.10
N PHE A 533 0.65 28.75 11.59
CA PHE A 533 2.00 28.71 11.03
C PHE A 533 2.16 27.39 10.28
N PHE A 534 2.29 27.47 8.96
CA PHE A 534 2.82 26.37 8.15
C PHE A 534 4.33 26.55 8.06
N ILE A 535 5.08 25.71 8.78
CA ILE A 535 6.54 25.65 8.64
C ILE A 535 6.86 24.40 7.83
N PHE A 536 6.97 24.59 6.51
CA PHE A 536 7.41 23.52 5.61
C PHE A 536 8.93 23.33 5.65
N SER A 537 9.69 24.40 5.90
CA SER A 537 11.11 24.28 6.24
C SER A 537 11.50 25.34 7.27
N ILE A 538 12.42 25.00 8.16
CA ILE A 538 12.75 25.81 9.36
C ILE A 538 13.38 27.17 9.01
N VAL A 539 13.87 27.33 7.78
CA VAL A 539 14.39 28.62 7.28
C VAL A 539 13.53 29.22 6.16
N LEU A 540 12.49 28.53 5.67
CA LEU A 540 11.67 29.04 4.56
C LEU A 540 10.35 29.66 5.05
N ARG A 541 10.29 31.01 5.03
CA ARG A 541 9.03 31.77 4.92
C ARG A 541 8.29 31.29 3.67
N MET A 542 7.31 30.40 3.81
CA MET A 542 6.27 30.25 2.78
C MET A 542 5.03 31.02 3.21
N VAL A 543 4.92 32.20 2.62
CA VAL A 543 3.67 32.94 2.49
C VAL A 543 2.81 32.15 1.50
N MET A 544 1.76 31.47 1.99
CA MET A 544 0.62 31.16 1.14
C MET A 544 -0.42 32.26 1.34
N ARG A 545 -0.65 33.04 0.28
CA ARG A 545 -1.82 33.90 0.16
C ARG A 545 -3.07 33.03 0.07
N LEU A 546 -4.13 33.52 0.71
CA LEU A 546 -5.50 33.01 0.74
C LEU A 546 -6.04 32.63 -0.65
#